data_AF-A0A954J4Z9-F1
#
_entry.id   AF-A0A954J4Z9-F1
#
_cell.length_a   1.000
_cell.length_b   1.000
_cell.length_c   1.000
_cell.angle_alpha   90.00
_cell.angle_beta   90.00
_cell.angle_gamma   90.00
#
_symmetry.space_group_name_H-M   'P 1'
#
loop_
_entity.id
_entity.type
_entity.pdbx_description
1 polymer ?
#
loop_
_entity_poly.entity_id
_entity_poly.type
_entity_poly.pdbx_seq_one_letter_code
_entity_poly.pdbx_strand_id
1 'polypeptide(L)'
;MKTSLQANQPGCSPRDPLTRGLLPVVIHQLNNATQLLANFQALLTLGDADEILRQRSGDIADTARSVHELGYVLAVIASASGADLLLERREARGLEWMLQTVRDGLRREGRDLAAPSTPLPDLRAAVGEGWELSWALGALLYVAGRTAPAELPVAWRLEPAENGWRFQLDGITADELGGLWALAVERLPGATPVEDGGRVALELPADWLRAADPPADRPALES
;
A
#
# COMPACT_ATOMS: atom_id res chain seq x y z
N MET A 1 48.39 -10.66 -11.08
CA MET A 1 47.50 -10.46 -9.92
C MET A 1 46.40 -9.49 -10.32
N LYS A 2 45.30 -10.03 -10.85
CA LYS A 2 44.10 -9.28 -11.22
C LYS A 2 42.90 -10.19 -10.97
N THR A 3 41.93 -9.63 -10.24
CA THR A 3 40.50 -9.93 -10.29
C THR A 3 40.01 -11.25 -9.70
N SER A 4 39.31 -11.16 -8.56
CA SER A 4 37.89 -11.56 -8.47
C SER A 4 37.31 -11.09 -7.15
N LEU A 5 36.77 -9.87 -7.15
CA LEU A 5 35.71 -9.45 -6.23
C LEU A 5 34.42 -10.12 -6.73
N GLN A 6 34.14 -11.34 -6.28
CA GLN A 6 32.77 -11.81 -6.20
C GLN A 6 32.17 -11.17 -4.94
N ALA A 7 31.57 -10.00 -5.13
CA ALA A 7 30.60 -9.51 -4.18
C ALA A 7 29.43 -10.51 -4.19
N ASN A 8 29.30 -11.25 -3.08
CA ASN A 8 28.07 -11.94 -2.71
C ASN A 8 26.91 -10.95 -2.88
N GLN A 9 26.12 -11.10 -3.94
CA GLN A 9 24.78 -10.52 -3.97
C GLN A 9 23.97 -11.31 -2.93
N PRO A 10 23.52 -10.69 -1.83
CA PRO A 10 22.62 -11.38 -0.91
C PRO A 10 21.36 -11.75 -1.68
N GLY A 11 21.00 -13.01 -1.51
CA GLY A 11 20.09 -13.76 -2.36
C GLY A 11 18.79 -13.03 -2.68
N CYS A 12 18.33 -13.31 -3.90
CA CYS A 12 16.93 -13.28 -4.29
C CYS A 12 16.10 -13.99 -3.18
N SER A 13 15.60 -13.21 -2.24
CA SER A 13 14.83 -13.67 -1.08
C SER A 13 13.42 -14.09 -1.54
N PRO A 14 12.70 -14.92 -0.78
CA PRO A 14 11.62 -15.78 -1.28
C PRO A 14 10.54 -14.95 -1.95
N ARG A 15 10.07 -15.42 -3.12
CA ARG A 15 8.92 -14.93 -3.91
C ARG A 15 8.03 -14.00 -3.08
N ASP A 16 8.21 -12.68 -3.24
CA ASP A 16 7.43 -11.69 -2.50
C ASP A 16 5.93 -12.00 -2.70
N PRO A 17 5.22 -12.45 -1.65
CA PRO A 17 3.83 -12.86 -1.76
C PRO A 17 2.94 -11.69 -2.17
N LEU A 18 3.36 -10.46 -1.84
CA LEU A 18 2.65 -9.24 -2.19
C LEU A 18 2.78 -8.95 -3.68
N THR A 19 3.99 -9.04 -4.26
CA THR A 19 4.18 -8.88 -5.71
C THR A 19 3.31 -9.87 -6.50
N ARG A 20 3.30 -11.16 -6.14
CA ARG A 20 2.49 -12.16 -6.87
C ARG A 20 0.98 -11.93 -6.72
N GLY A 21 0.55 -11.50 -5.54
CA GLY A 21 -0.86 -11.29 -5.22
C GLY A 21 -1.44 -10.00 -5.80
N LEU A 22 -0.72 -8.90 -5.67
CA LEU A 22 -1.23 -7.57 -5.97
C LEU A 22 -0.92 -7.10 -7.39
N LEU A 23 0.15 -7.61 -8.04
CA LEU A 23 0.46 -7.19 -9.40
C LEU A 23 -0.71 -7.42 -10.39
N PRO A 24 -1.43 -8.55 -10.37
CA PRO A 24 -2.62 -8.72 -11.21
C PRO A 24 -3.75 -7.71 -10.92
N VAL A 25 -3.85 -7.22 -9.68
CA VAL A 25 -4.82 -6.19 -9.29
C VAL A 25 -4.41 -4.84 -9.87
N VAL A 26 -3.16 -4.44 -9.62
CA VAL A 26 -2.61 -3.17 -10.11
C VAL A 26 -2.68 -3.10 -11.64
N ILE A 27 -2.26 -4.16 -12.35
CA ILE A 27 -2.33 -4.22 -13.82
C ILE A 27 -3.77 -4.16 -14.31
N HIS A 28 -4.71 -4.85 -13.65
CA HIS A 28 -6.12 -4.78 -14.02
C HIS A 28 -6.67 -3.35 -13.86
N GLN A 29 -6.38 -2.68 -12.75
CA GLN A 29 -6.84 -1.32 -12.50
C GLN A 29 -6.19 -0.30 -13.45
N LEU A 30 -4.89 -0.46 -13.77
CA LEU A 30 -4.20 0.36 -14.78
C LEU A 30 -4.79 0.19 -16.18
N ASN A 31 -5.17 -1.04 -16.55
CA ASN A 31 -5.85 -1.29 -17.82
C ASN A 31 -7.21 -0.59 -17.86
N ASN A 32 -7.99 -0.63 -16.77
CA ASN A 32 -9.27 0.08 -16.68
C ASN A 32 -9.07 1.60 -16.81
N ALA A 33 -8.08 2.17 -16.13
CA ALA A 33 -7.75 3.59 -16.24
C ALA A 33 -7.32 3.97 -17.68
N THR A 34 -6.52 3.12 -18.32
CA THR A 34 -6.09 3.32 -19.72
C THR A 34 -7.27 3.31 -20.69
N GLN A 35 -8.24 2.41 -20.48
CA GLN A 35 -9.48 2.36 -21.27
C GLN A 35 -10.31 3.64 -21.09
N LEU A 36 -10.41 4.17 -19.87
CA LEU A 36 -11.08 5.46 -19.62
C LEU A 36 -10.38 6.61 -20.34
N LEU A 37 -9.05 6.68 -20.30
CA LEU A 37 -8.27 7.68 -21.03
C LEU A 37 -8.47 7.57 -22.55
N ALA A 38 -8.50 6.35 -23.09
CA ALA A 38 -8.80 6.12 -24.50
C ALA A 38 -10.23 6.58 -24.88
N ASN A 39 -11.20 6.38 -23.99
CA ASN A 39 -12.56 6.88 -24.19
C ASN A 39 -12.58 8.42 -24.21
N PHE A 40 -11.86 9.10 -23.30
CA PHE A 40 -11.75 10.56 -23.34
C PHE A 40 -11.09 11.04 -24.64
N GLN A 41 -10.04 10.37 -25.10
CA GLN A 41 -9.40 10.69 -26.37
C GLN A 41 -10.39 10.57 -27.55
N ALA A 42 -11.25 9.56 -27.56
CA ALA A 42 -12.26 9.41 -28.59
C ALA A 42 -13.29 10.56 -28.56
N LEU A 43 -13.69 11.03 -27.38
CA LEU A 43 -14.62 12.16 -27.22
C LEU A 43 -14.05 13.48 -27.77
N LEU A 44 -12.72 13.67 -27.74
CA LEU A 44 -12.07 14.85 -28.32
C LEU A 44 -12.22 14.96 -29.85
N THR A 45 -12.64 13.89 -30.52
CA THR A 45 -12.84 13.89 -31.98
C THR A 45 -14.25 14.33 -32.40
N LEU A 46 -15.14 14.59 -31.43
CA LEU A 46 -16.52 15.03 -31.66
C LEU A 46 -16.61 16.56 -31.81
N GLY A 47 -17.61 17.05 -32.56
CA GLY A 47 -17.80 18.47 -32.82
C GLY A 47 -18.07 19.34 -31.58
N ASP A 48 -18.53 18.74 -30.47
CA ASP A 48 -18.84 19.41 -29.19
C ASP A 48 -17.87 18.98 -28.06
N ALA A 49 -16.61 18.68 -28.39
CA ALA A 49 -15.62 18.14 -27.44
C ALA A 49 -15.49 18.95 -26.15
N ASP A 50 -15.50 20.28 -26.22
CA ASP A 50 -15.28 21.16 -25.05
C ASP A 50 -16.40 21.05 -24.00
N GLU A 51 -17.66 20.96 -24.44
CA GLU A 51 -18.80 20.83 -23.53
C GLU A 51 -18.83 19.42 -22.91
N ILE A 52 -18.49 18.39 -23.68
CA ILE A 52 -18.38 17.02 -23.19
C ILE A 52 -17.26 16.91 -22.14
N LEU A 53 -16.08 17.50 -22.38
CA LEU A 53 -14.98 17.51 -21.42
C LEU A 53 -15.35 18.25 -20.12
N ARG A 54 -16.08 19.37 -20.22
CA ARG A 54 -16.55 20.11 -19.04
C ARG A 54 -17.46 19.24 -18.17
N GLN A 55 -18.42 18.55 -18.78
CA GLN A 55 -19.32 17.61 -18.10
C GLN A 55 -18.60 16.40 -17.50
N ARG A 56 -17.45 16.00 -18.08
CA ARG A 56 -16.65 14.84 -17.67
C ARG A 56 -15.40 15.18 -16.86
N SER A 57 -15.23 16.45 -16.48
CA SER A 57 -14.05 16.92 -15.75
C SER A 57 -13.81 16.19 -14.43
N GLY A 58 -14.89 15.83 -13.72
CA GLY A 58 -14.83 14.97 -12.53
C GLY A 58 -14.26 13.58 -12.83
N ASP A 59 -14.77 12.92 -13.88
CA ASP A 59 -14.31 11.58 -14.29
C ASP A 59 -12.82 11.59 -14.68
N ILE A 60 -12.35 12.66 -15.34
CA ILE A 60 -10.93 12.86 -15.68
C ILE A 60 -10.09 13.03 -14.41
N ALA A 61 -10.53 13.88 -13.48
CA ALA A 61 -9.82 14.12 -12.22
C ALA A 61 -9.71 12.86 -11.36
N ASP A 62 -10.78 12.06 -11.30
CA ASP A 62 -10.79 10.79 -10.58
C ASP A 62 -9.94 9.73 -11.28
N THR A 63 -9.94 9.67 -12.61
CA THR A 63 -9.04 8.79 -13.38
C THR A 63 -7.57 9.16 -13.15
N ALA A 64 -7.23 10.45 -13.21
CA ALA A 64 -5.88 10.93 -12.94
C ALA A 64 -5.42 10.60 -11.52
N ARG A 65 -6.30 10.76 -10.52
CA ARG A 65 -6.04 10.36 -9.14
C ARG A 65 -5.78 8.85 -9.06
N SER A 66 -6.63 8.02 -9.66
CA SER A 66 -6.45 6.57 -9.65
C SER A 66 -5.12 6.14 -10.29
N VAL A 67 -4.72 6.74 -11.42
CA VAL A 67 -3.42 6.48 -12.06
C VAL A 67 -2.26 6.87 -11.14
N HIS A 68 -2.37 8.01 -10.45
CA HIS A 68 -1.37 8.46 -9.48
C HIS A 68 -1.19 7.45 -8.33
N GLU A 69 -2.30 7.01 -7.73
CA GLU A 69 -2.36 6.04 -6.65
C GLU A 69 -1.75 4.68 -7.07
N LEU A 70 -2.17 4.17 -8.23
CA LEU A 70 -1.65 2.93 -8.82
C LEU A 70 -0.15 3.01 -9.12
N GLY A 71 0.31 4.15 -9.62
CA GLY A 71 1.72 4.40 -9.88
C GLY A 71 2.57 4.32 -8.60
N TYR A 72 2.06 4.85 -7.48
CA TYR A 72 2.74 4.71 -6.19
C TYR A 72 2.79 3.25 -5.73
N VAL A 73 1.66 2.52 -5.76
CA VAL A 73 1.63 1.11 -5.33
C VAL A 73 2.56 0.24 -6.17
N LEU A 74 2.59 0.45 -7.49
CA LEU A 74 3.52 -0.25 -8.38
C LEU A 74 4.98 0.06 -8.02
N ALA A 75 5.29 1.32 -7.70
CA ALA A 75 6.64 1.71 -7.30
C ALA A 75 7.05 1.05 -5.97
N VAL A 76 6.16 0.95 -4.98
CA VAL A 76 6.40 0.22 -3.74
C VAL A 76 6.72 -1.26 -4.00
N ILE A 77 5.93 -1.93 -4.85
CA ILE A 77 6.15 -3.33 -5.24
C ILE A 77 7.52 -3.51 -5.93
N ALA A 78 7.85 -2.60 -6.84
CA ALA A 78 9.12 -2.63 -7.55
C ALA A 78 10.32 -2.38 -6.63
N SER A 79 10.20 -1.45 -5.67
CA SER A 79 11.24 -1.15 -4.67
C SER A 79 11.49 -2.29 -3.71
N ALA A 80 10.44 -2.99 -3.28
CA ALA A 80 10.61 -4.24 -2.54
C ALA A 80 11.37 -5.32 -3.34
N SER A 81 11.25 -5.29 -4.68
CA SER A 81 11.98 -6.17 -5.61
C SER A 81 13.39 -5.66 -5.96
N GLY A 82 13.84 -4.55 -5.38
CA GLY A 82 15.19 -3.99 -5.59
C GLY A 82 15.29 -2.92 -6.68
N ALA A 83 14.17 -2.47 -7.26
CA ALA A 83 14.17 -1.36 -8.21
C ALA A 83 13.92 -0.02 -7.51
N ASP A 84 14.85 0.92 -7.61
CA ASP A 84 14.63 2.27 -7.09
C ASP A 84 13.76 3.09 -8.07
N LEU A 85 12.44 3.01 -7.89
CA LEU A 85 11.45 3.70 -8.72
C LEU A 85 10.69 4.79 -7.97
N LEU A 86 10.83 4.87 -6.65
CA LEU A 86 10.23 5.93 -5.86
C LEU A 86 11.05 7.21 -5.94
N LEU A 87 12.37 7.14 -6.08
CA LEU A 87 13.23 8.33 -6.09
C LEU A 87 12.89 9.23 -4.88
N GLU A 88 12.45 10.47 -5.12
CA GLU A 88 12.01 11.41 -4.07
C GLU A 88 10.49 11.35 -3.79
N ARG A 89 9.74 10.52 -4.51
CA ARG A 89 8.27 10.46 -4.44
C ARG A 89 7.82 9.79 -3.15
N ARG A 90 7.54 10.61 -2.15
CA ARG A 90 6.91 10.21 -0.89
C ARG A 90 5.45 10.67 -0.89
N GLU A 91 4.54 9.73 -0.65
CA GLU A 91 3.10 9.99 -0.70
C GLU A 91 2.52 9.82 0.71
N ALA A 92 1.99 10.89 1.29
CA ALA A 92 1.42 10.86 2.64
C ALA A 92 0.34 9.77 2.77
N ARG A 93 -0.50 9.61 1.75
CA ARG A 93 -1.59 8.62 1.71
C ARG A 93 -1.15 7.24 1.19
N GLY A 94 0.15 7.00 1.04
CA GLY A 94 0.68 5.77 0.46
C GLY A 94 0.23 4.50 1.18
N LEU A 95 0.09 4.57 2.51
CA LEU A 95 -0.40 3.46 3.33
C LEU A 95 -1.86 3.13 2.99
N GLU A 96 -2.72 4.13 2.86
CA GLU A 96 -4.13 3.97 2.47
C GLU A 96 -4.26 3.29 1.10
N TRP A 97 -3.50 3.75 0.11
CA TRP A 97 -3.55 3.19 -1.25
C TRP A 97 -3.05 1.75 -1.30
N MET A 98 -2.00 1.43 -0.54
CA MET A 98 -1.51 0.06 -0.42
C MET A 98 -2.57 -0.84 0.23
N LEU A 99 -3.17 -0.41 1.35
CA LEU A 99 -4.21 -1.16 2.06
C LEU A 99 -5.45 -1.40 1.19
N GLN A 100 -5.87 -0.41 0.41
CA GLN A 100 -6.96 -0.57 -0.53
C GLN A 100 -6.62 -1.63 -1.60
N THR A 101 -5.40 -1.60 -2.13
CA THR A 101 -4.94 -2.60 -3.10
C THR A 101 -4.89 -4.00 -2.49
N VAL A 102 -4.44 -4.14 -1.24
CA VAL A 102 -4.44 -5.41 -0.50
C VAL A 102 -5.87 -5.96 -0.36
N ARG A 103 -6.83 -5.11 0.03
CA ARG A 103 -8.25 -5.50 0.11
C ARG A 103 -8.79 -5.96 -1.22
N ASP A 104 -8.51 -5.21 -2.29
CA ASP A 104 -8.95 -5.58 -3.63
C ASP A 104 -8.35 -6.93 -4.08
N GLY A 105 -7.10 -7.21 -3.70
CA GLY A 105 -6.47 -8.52 -3.88
C GLY A 105 -7.18 -9.64 -3.14
N LEU A 106 -7.40 -9.46 -1.83
CA LEU A 106 -8.07 -10.45 -0.99
C LEU A 106 -9.52 -10.72 -1.43
N ARG A 107 -10.24 -9.69 -1.86
CA ARG A 107 -11.64 -9.82 -2.32
C ARG A 107 -11.79 -10.68 -3.56
N ARG A 108 -10.77 -10.72 -4.43
CA ARG A 108 -10.75 -11.64 -5.59
C ARG A 108 -10.65 -13.11 -5.16
N GLU A 109 -10.20 -13.38 -3.94
CA GLU A 109 -10.15 -14.71 -3.32
C GLU A 109 -11.34 -14.96 -2.37
N GLY A 110 -12.33 -14.05 -2.31
CA GLY A 110 -13.46 -14.14 -1.38
C GLY A 110 -13.09 -13.85 0.08
N ARG A 111 -12.01 -13.10 0.31
CA ARG A 111 -11.47 -12.75 1.64
C ARG A 111 -11.48 -11.23 1.83
N ASP A 112 -11.40 -10.76 3.07
CA ASP A 112 -11.31 -9.31 3.33
C ASP A 112 -10.51 -9.00 4.63
N LEU A 113 -10.22 -7.73 4.83
CA LEU A 113 -9.70 -7.17 6.07
C LEU A 113 -10.80 -6.40 6.79
N ALA A 114 -10.78 -6.40 8.12
CA ALA A 114 -11.66 -5.54 8.89
C ALA A 114 -11.43 -4.06 8.52
N ALA A 115 -12.50 -3.26 8.61
CA ALA A 115 -12.39 -1.81 8.52
C ALA A 115 -11.46 -1.29 9.63
N PRO A 116 -10.60 -0.28 9.36
CA PRO A 116 -9.78 0.28 10.42
C PRO A 116 -10.68 0.92 11.48
N SER A 117 -10.30 0.80 12.76
CA SER A 117 -11.03 1.41 13.90
C SER A 117 -10.98 2.94 13.87
N THR A 118 -9.95 3.51 13.24
CA THR A 118 -9.71 4.95 13.10
C THR A 118 -9.29 5.29 11.66
N PRO A 119 -9.36 6.56 11.24
CA PRO A 119 -8.73 7.01 10.01
C PRO A 119 -7.26 6.59 9.97
N LEU A 120 -6.78 6.21 8.79
CA LEU A 120 -5.39 5.77 8.63
C LEU A 120 -4.45 6.97 8.71
N PRO A 121 -3.35 6.87 9.46
CA PRO A 121 -2.39 7.95 9.55
C PRO A 121 -1.68 8.20 8.21
N ASP A 122 -1.25 9.44 8.02
CA ASP A 122 -0.39 9.84 6.92
C ASP A 122 1.06 9.38 7.18
N LEU A 123 1.70 8.87 6.14
CA LEU A 123 3.15 8.65 6.09
C LEU A 123 3.87 9.99 6.14
N ARG A 124 4.90 10.08 6.98
CA ARG A 124 5.84 11.19 6.94
C ARG A 124 6.93 10.89 5.89
N ALA A 125 7.68 11.93 5.49
CA ALA A 125 9.09 11.73 5.11
C ALA A 125 9.84 11.09 6.32
N ALA A 126 11.14 10.93 6.44
CA ALA A 126 11.73 10.20 7.60
C ALA A 126 11.37 8.68 7.71
N VAL A 127 10.23 8.19 7.21
CA VAL A 127 9.99 6.74 7.02
C VAL A 127 10.88 6.23 5.90
N GLY A 128 12.07 5.72 6.24
CA GLY A 128 13.01 5.11 5.29
C GLY A 128 13.11 5.86 3.96
N GLU A 129 13.00 5.11 2.87
CA GLU A 129 12.90 5.61 1.49
C GLU A 129 11.44 5.76 1.01
N GLY A 130 10.46 5.66 1.91
CA GLY A 130 9.05 5.96 1.65
C GLY A 130 8.20 4.79 1.13
N TRP A 131 8.75 3.58 1.08
CA TRP A 131 8.02 2.36 0.68
C TRP A 131 7.94 1.30 1.76
N GLU A 132 8.91 1.28 2.66
CA GLU A 132 9.17 0.16 3.56
C GLU A 132 7.96 -0.11 4.45
N LEU A 133 7.37 0.95 5.04
CA LEU A 133 6.21 0.83 5.90
C LEU A 133 4.97 0.37 5.14
N SER A 134 4.69 0.98 3.98
CA SER A 134 3.58 0.59 3.12
C SER A 134 3.70 -0.87 2.70
N TRP A 135 4.89 -1.28 2.23
CA TRP A 135 5.16 -2.65 1.82
C TRP A 135 5.04 -3.62 2.99
N ALA A 136 5.67 -3.35 4.13
CA ALA A 136 5.68 -4.26 5.27
C ALA A 136 4.27 -4.48 5.82
N LEU A 137 3.52 -3.41 6.09
CA LEU A 137 2.14 -3.53 6.58
C LEU A 137 1.23 -4.19 5.54
N GLY A 138 1.37 -3.80 4.26
CA GLY A 138 0.63 -4.42 3.16
C GLY A 138 0.90 -5.92 3.05
N ALA A 139 2.15 -6.35 3.17
CA ALA A 139 2.55 -7.75 3.05
C ALA A 139 2.04 -8.58 4.23
N LEU A 140 2.20 -8.05 5.45
CA LEU A 140 1.71 -8.69 6.67
C LEU A 140 0.20 -8.88 6.60
N LEU A 141 -0.55 -7.85 6.21
CA LEU A 141 -2.02 -7.93 6.08
C LEU A 141 -2.47 -8.83 4.94
N TYR A 142 -1.77 -8.82 3.81
CA TYR A 142 -2.09 -9.70 2.68
C TYR A 142 -1.91 -11.17 3.05
N VAL A 143 -0.77 -11.53 3.66
CA VAL A 143 -0.54 -12.91 4.12
C VAL A 143 -1.53 -13.27 5.23
N ALA A 144 -1.76 -12.38 6.19
CA ALA A 144 -2.76 -12.56 7.23
C ALA A 144 -4.14 -12.90 6.66
N GLY A 145 -4.62 -12.11 5.70
CA GLY A 145 -5.91 -12.33 5.02
C GLY A 145 -6.01 -13.67 4.29
N ARG A 146 -4.89 -14.19 3.79
CA ARG A 146 -4.84 -15.50 3.11
C ARG A 146 -4.72 -16.68 4.07
N THR A 147 -4.11 -16.48 5.24
CA THR A 147 -3.97 -17.51 6.27
C THR A 147 -5.24 -17.68 7.09
N ALA A 148 -5.97 -16.59 7.36
CA ALA A 148 -7.23 -16.63 8.11
C ALA A 148 -8.34 -17.43 7.40
N PRO A 149 -9.39 -17.88 8.11
CA PRO A 149 -10.60 -18.41 7.49
C PRO A 149 -11.23 -17.40 6.52
N ALA A 150 -11.78 -17.86 5.39
CA ALA A 150 -12.28 -16.96 4.34
C ALA A 150 -13.54 -16.19 4.77
N GLU A 151 -14.30 -16.74 5.72
CA GLU A 151 -15.59 -16.22 6.17
C GLU A 151 -15.46 -15.04 7.13
N LEU A 152 -14.28 -14.82 7.72
CA LEU A 152 -14.06 -13.81 8.74
C LEU A 152 -13.00 -12.80 8.28
N PRO A 153 -13.31 -11.49 8.29
CA PRO A 153 -12.33 -10.48 7.97
C PRO A 153 -11.24 -10.44 9.03
N VAL A 154 -9.98 -10.32 8.61
CA VAL A 154 -8.84 -10.21 9.55
C VAL A 154 -8.93 -8.90 10.30
N ALA A 155 -8.98 -8.99 11.64
CA ALA A 155 -8.95 -7.84 12.52
C ALA A 155 -7.52 -7.32 12.71
N TRP A 156 -7.36 -6.01 12.60
CA TRP A 156 -6.07 -5.34 12.71
C TRP A 156 -6.26 -3.90 13.16
N ARG A 157 -5.21 -3.32 13.74
CA ARG A 157 -5.20 -1.95 14.28
C ARG A 157 -3.88 -1.26 13.98
N LEU A 158 -3.94 0.06 13.78
CA LEU A 158 -2.79 0.95 13.71
C LEU A 158 -3.13 2.21 14.49
N GLU A 159 -2.64 2.29 15.73
CA GLU A 159 -3.09 3.28 16.71
C GLU A 159 -1.90 3.98 17.39
N PRO A 160 -2.05 5.22 17.87
CA PRO A 160 -1.02 5.87 18.67
C PRO A 160 -0.69 5.06 19.94
N ALA A 161 0.59 5.01 20.28
CA ALA A 161 1.14 4.39 21.47
C ALA A 161 2.04 5.37 22.24
N GLU A 162 2.45 5.02 23.45
CA GLU A 162 3.23 5.91 24.34
C GLU A 162 4.48 6.52 23.65
N ASN A 163 5.17 5.74 22.83
CA ASN A 163 6.41 6.14 22.15
C ASN A 163 6.31 6.15 20.62
N GLY A 164 5.10 6.21 20.07
CA GLY A 164 4.90 6.28 18.62
C GLY A 164 3.59 5.65 18.18
N TRP A 165 3.68 4.62 17.35
CA TRP A 165 2.51 3.95 16.79
C TRP A 165 2.61 2.44 17.02
N ARG A 166 1.47 1.80 17.22
CA ARG A 166 1.40 0.34 17.32
C ARG A 166 0.54 -0.22 16.20
N PHE A 167 1.17 -1.05 15.38
CA PHE A 167 0.46 -1.94 14.47
C PHE A 167 0.20 -3.27 15.16
N GLN A 168 -1.00 -3.82 15.03
CA GLN A 168 -1.39 -5.10 15.62
C GLN A 168 -2.28 -5.90 14.67
N LEU A 169 -2.00 -7.20 14.55
CA LEU A 169 -2.84 -8.19 13.91
C LEU A 169 -3.46 -9.10 14.97
N ASP A 170 -4.78 -9.27 14.90
CA ASP A 170 -5.52 -10.15 15.81
C ASP A 170 -5.74 -11.53 15.17
N GLY A 171 -5.58 -12.58 15.98
CA GLY A 171 -5.87 -13.96 15.57
C GLY A 171 -4.84 -14.62 14.65
N ILE A 172 -3.64 -14.01 14.51
CA ILE A 172 -2.51 -14.57 13.77
C ILE A 172 -1.24 -14.42 14.60
N THR A 173 -0.41 -15.47 14.53
CA THR A 173 0.89 -15.59 15.19
C THR A 173 2.06 -15.24 14.25
N ALA A 174 3.22 -14.92 14.83
CA ALA A 174 4.43 -14.67 14.05
C ALA A 174 4.87 -15.92 13.26
N ASP A 175 4.66 -17.11 13.82
CA ASP A 175 4.96 -18.39 13.17
C ASP A 175 4.11 -18.63 11.91
N GLU A 176 2.83 -18.25 11.96
CA GLU A 176 1.92 -18.32 10.79
C GLU A 176 2.29 -17.35 9.68
N LEU A 177 2.92 -16.22 10.01
CA LEU A 177 3.53 -15.29 9.04
C LEU A 177 4.89 -15.79 8.55
N GLY A 178 5.53 -16.69 9.29
CA GLY A 178 6.79 -17.33 8.95
C GLY A 178 7.90 -16.33 8.65
N GLY A 179 8.67 -16.60 7.59
CA GLY A 179 9.80 -15.75 7.18
C GLY A 179 9.41 -14.31 6.80
N LEU A 180 8.14 -14.04 6.51
CA LEU A 180 7.68 -12.68 6.20
C LEU A 180 7.76 -11.77 7.43
N TRP A 181 7.47 -12.30 8.62
CA TRP A 181 7.56 -11.50 9.85
C TRP A 181 8.97 -10.98 10.08
N ALA A 182 9.96 -11.87 10.00
CA ALA A 182 11.36 -11.50 10.13
C ALA A 182 11.80 -10.50 9.05
N LEU A 183 11.38 -10.73 7.79
CA LEU A 183 11.69 -9.82 6.68
C LEU A 183 11.06 -8.43 6.86
N ALA A 184 9.81 -8.35 7.34
CA ALA A 184 9.14 -7.09 7.62
C ALA A 184 9.88 -6.30 8.71
N VAL A 185 10.28 -6.95 9.80
CA VAL A 185 11.07 -6.32 10.87
C VAL A 185 12.43 -5.85 10.37
N GLU A 186 13.12 -6.66 9.56
CA GLU A 186 14.42 -6.30 8.96
C GLU A 186 14.32 -5.05 8.07
N ARG A 187 13.22 -4.91 7.32
CA ARG A 187 12.98 -3.79 6.39
C ARG A 187 12.47 -2.52 7.07
N LEU A 188 12.12 -2.58 8.35
CA LEU A 188 11.64 -1.44 9.13
C LEU A 188 12.65 -1.06 10.22
N PRO A 189 13.78 -0.41 9.87
CA PRO A 189 14.80 -0.06 10.85
C PRO A 189 14.24 0.90 11.91
N GLY A 190 14.14 0.43 13.16
CA GLY A 190 13.57 1.20 14.27
C GLY A 190 12.18 0.72 14.70
N ALA A 191 11.52 -0.14 13.91
CA ALA A 191 10.35 -0.86 14.39
C ALA A 191 10.78 -1.98 15.37
N THR A 192 10.02 -2.15 16.44
CA THR A 192 10.29 -3.16 17.47
C THR A 192 9.15 -4.18 17.53
N PRO A 193 9.41 -5.48 17.36
CA PRO A 193 8.39 -6.52 17.57
C PRO A 193 7.99 -6.58 19.04
N VAL A 194 6.69 -6.70 19.30
CA VAL A 194 6.12 -6.79 20.64
C VAL A 194 5.45 -8.14 20.82
N GLU A 195 5.79 -8.82 21.92
CA GLU A 195 5.09 -10.03 22.36
C GLU A 195 3.81 -9.65 23.12
N ASP A 196 2.66 -9.59 22.43
CA ASP A 196 1.35 -9.34 23.04
C ASP A 196 0.50 -10.61 23.08
N GLY A 197 0.76 -11.50 24.05
CA GLY A 197 -0.11 -12.65 24.32
C GLY A 197 -0.35 -13.58 23.13
N GLY A 198 0.66 -13.73 22.25
CA GLY A 198 0.56 -14.54 21.02
C GLY A 198 0.06 -13.79 19.80
N ARG A 199 -0.18 -12.47 19.90
CA ARG A 199 -0.52 -11.60 18.76
C ARG A 199 0.73 -11.04 18.13
N VAL A 200 0.61 -10.74 16.83
CA VAL A 200 1.64 -10.05 16.07
C VAL A 200 1.46 -8.55 16.25
N ALA A 201 2.44 -7.90 16.90
CA ALA A 201 2.44 -6.46 17.10
C ALA A 201 3.81 -5.84 16.78
N LEU A 202 3.80 -4.66 16.17
CA LEU A 202 4.97 -3.83 15.90
C LEU A 202 4.79 -2.47 16.55
N GLU A 203 5.76 -2.05 17.33
CA GLU A 203 5.94 -0.64 17.70
C GLU A 203 6.75 0.06 16.62
N LEU A 204 6.22 1.19 16.17
CA LEU A 204 6.77 2.02 15.11
C LEU A 204 7.18 3.38 15.70
N PRO A 205 8.28 3.98 15.24
CA PRO A 205 8.70 5.32 15.68
C PRO A 205 7.62 6.39 15.50
N ALA A 206 7.58 7.34 16.43
CA ALA A 206 6.59 8.43 16.43
C ALA A 206 6.70 9.37 15.22
N ASP A 207 7.88 9.51 14.64
CA ASP A 207 8.17 10.40 13.52
C ASP A 207 7.86 9.77 12.16
N TRP A 208 7.36 8.54 12.12
CA TRP A 208 7.00 7.85 10.89
C TRP A 208 5.59 8.19 10.40
N LEU A 209 4.68 8.44 11.33
CA LEU A 209 3.27 8.59 11.05
C LEU A 209 2.73 9.85 11.72
N ARG A 210 1.81 10.51 11.05
CA ARG A 210 1.04 11.63 11.58
C ARG A 210 -0.43 11.24 11.53
N ALA A 211 -1.21 11.62 12.55
CA ALA A 211 -2.66 11.47 12.46
C ALA A 211 -3.16 12.09 11.13
N ALA A 212 -4.08 11.39 10.47
CA ALA A 212 -4.65 11.87 9.22
C ALA A 212 -5.26 13.26 9.45
N ASP A 213 -4.98 14.21 8.57
CA ASP A 213 -5.74 15.45 8.58
C ASP A 213 -7.20 15.09 8.28
N PRO A 214 -8.19 15.67 9.00
CA PRO A 214 -9.59 15.51 8.60
C PRO A 214 -9.72 15.95 7.15
N PRO A 215 -10.52 15.25 6.31
CA PRO A 215 -10.67 15.62 4.91
C PRO A 215 -11.02 17.10 4.86
N ALA A 216 -10.13 17.91 4.25
CA ALA A 216 -10.40 19.31 4.06
C ALA A 216 -11.74 19.40 3.32
N ASP A 217 -12.74 20.02 3.95
CA ASP A 217 -14.03 20.30 3.33
C ASP A 217 -13.74 20.89 1.95
N ARG A 218 -14.03 20.11 0.90
CA ARG A 218 -14.00 20.63 -0.45
C ARG A 218 -15.03 21.76 -0.47
N PRO A 219 -14.68 22.98 -0.88
CA PRO A 219 -15.72 23.98 -1.09
C PRO A 219 -16.73 23.38 -2.05
N ALA A 220 -17.99 23.32 -1.61
CA ALA A 220 -19.10 23.05 -2.51
C ALA A 220 -18.97 24.08 -3.63
N LEU A 221 -18.62 23.61 -4.83
CA LEU A 221 -18.78 24.40 -6.02
C LEU A 221 -20.29 24.57 -6.16
N GLU A 222 -20.78 25.71 -5.65
CA GLU A 222 -22.16 26.14 -5.79
C GLU A 222 -22.54 26.07 -7.27
N SER A 223 -23.72 25.49 -7.47
CA SER A 223 -24.31 25.09 -8.74
C SER A 223 -24.68 26.27 -9.64
#